data_AF-A0A6A4HF47-F1
#
_entry.id   AF-A0A6A4HF47-F1
#
_cell.length_a   1.000
_cell.length_b   1.000
_cell.length_c   1.000
_cell.angle_alpha   90.00
_cell.angle_beta   90.00
_cell.angle_gamma   90.00
#
_symmetry.space_group_name_H-M   'P 1'
#
loop_
_entity.id
_entity.type
_entity.pdbx_description
1 polymer ?
#
loop_
_entity_poly.entity_id
_entity_poly.type
_entity_poly.pdbx_seq_one_letter_code
_entity_poly.pdbx_strand_id
1 'polypeptide(L)'
;WFSSRRGRPHFMPNPGNFCGARKVFLESTREEYTQAARDGNVKEVRQDICRQYYLHFPVSKGDDYEPSEAELNAVNNKAPPQ
;
A
#
# COMPACT_ATOMS: atom_id res chain seq x y z
N TRP A 1 -30.76 -28.96 -13.08
CA TRP A 1 -29.36 -28.99 -13.55
C TRP A 1 -28.83 -27.56 -13.78
N PHE A 2 -28.67 -26.78 -12.71
CA PHE A 2 -27.86 -25.56 -12.77
C PHE A 2 -27.02 -25.52 -11.49
N SER A 3 -25.79 -26.02 -11.61
CA SER A 3 -24.77 -25.85 -10.57
C SER A 3 -24.30 -24.40 -10.63
N SER A 4 -24.79 -23.58 -9.70
CA SER A 4 -24.18 -22.30 -9.38
C SER A 4 -22.78 -22.60 -8.82
N ARG A 5 -21.75 -22.29 -9.60
CA ARG A 5 -20.36 -22.29 -9.12
C ARG A 5 -20.29 -21.22 -8.04
N ARG A 6 -20.49 -21.61 -6.78
CA ARG A 6 -20.00 -20.84 -5.65
C ARG A 6 -18.49 -20.76 -5.84
N GLY A 7 -18.03 -19.64 -6.41
CA GLY A 7 -16.62 -19.31 -6.46
C GLY A 7 -16.07 -19.54 -5.06
N ARG A 8 -14.94 -20.25 -4.96
CA ARG A 8 -14.24 -20.38 -3.68
C ARG A 8 -14.11 -18.96 -3.12
N PRO A 9 -14.41 -18.71 -1.83
CA PRO A 9 -14.07 -17.42 -1.25
C PRO A 9 -12.60 -17.22 -1.59
N HIS A 10 -12.29 -16.13 -2.29
CA HIS A 10 -10.91 -15.77 -2.58
C HIS A 10 -10.29 -15.63 -1.20
N PHE A 11 -9.56 -16.66 -0.77
CA PHE A 11 -8.90 -16.66 0.51
C PHE A 11 -7.88 -15.54 0.39
N MET A 12 -8.25 -14.35 0.86
CA MET A 12 -7.34 -13.23 0.95
C MET A 12 -6.24 -13.74 1.87
N PRO A 13 -5.03 -14.03 1.35
CA PRO A 13 -4.01 -14.78 2.10
C PRO A 13 -3.62 -14.08 3.40
N ASN A 14 -3.93 -12.80 3.48
CA ASN A 14 -3.92 -12.00 4.68
C ASN A 14 -5.05 -10.96 4.53
N PRO A 15 -6.21 -11.06 5.21
CA PRO A 15 -7.19 -9.97 5.25
C PRO A 15 -6.67 -8.77 6.08
N GLY A 16 -5.40 -8.86 6.54
CA GLY A 16 -4.64 -7.92 7.34
C GLY A 16 -5.15 -6.51 7.24
N ASN A 17 -5.88 -6.10 8.27
CA ASN A 17 -6.10 -4.69 8.52
C ASN A 17 -4.71 -4.08 8.65
N PHE A 18 -4.33 -3.20 7.72
CA PHE A 18 -3.21 -2.31 7.95
C PHE A 18 -3.44 -1.64 9.31
N CYS A 19 -2.46 -1.74 10.19
CA CYS A 19 -2.44 -1.09 11.50
C CYS A 19 -1.21 -0.19 11.62
N GLY A 20 -1.17 0.64 12.65
CA GLY A 20 -0.03 1.51 12.93
C GLY A 20 0.35 2.44 11.77
N ALA A 21 1.65 2.63 11.59
CA ALA A 21 2.28 3.48 10.58
C ALA A 21 1.88 3.12 9.16
N ARG A 22 1.69 1.83 8.84
CA ARG A 22 1.22 1.39 7.50
C ARG A 22 -0.16 1.96 7.20
N LYS A 23 -1.06 1.92 8.20
CA LYS A 23 -2.41 2.48 8.06
C LYS A 23 -2.36 3.99 7.89
N VAL A 24 -1.60 4.68 8.74
CA VAL A 24 -1.47 6.14 8.71
C VAL A 24 -0.92 6.60 7.35
N PHE A 25 0.09 5.91 6.82
CA PHE A 25 0.62 6.19 5.49
C PHE A 25 -0.46 6.04 4.41
N LEU A 26 -1.17 4.91 4.36
CA LEU A 26 -2.19 4.67 3.35
C LEU A 26 -3.35 5.68 3.45
N GLU A 27 -3.77 6.03 4.66
CA GLU A 27 -4.80 7.06 4.89
C GLU A 27 -4.33 8.44 4.39
N SER A 28 -3.05 8.80 4.58
CA SER A 28 -2.49 10.06 4.08
C SER A 28 -2.47 10.15 2.54
N THR A 29 -2.27 9.02 1.86
CA THR A 29 -2.26 8.95 0.38
C THR A 29 -3.67 8.84 -0.22
N ARG A 30 -4.71 8.69 0.60
CA ARG A 30 -6.08 8.42 0.13
C ARG A 30 -6.64 9.55 -0.73
N GLU A 31 -6.42 10.79 -0.32
CA GLU A 31 -6.93 11.97 -1.05
C GLU A 31 -6.25 12.11 -2.41
N GLU A 32 -4.93 11.95 -2.47
CA GLU A 32 -4.16 11.97 -3.72
C GLU A 32 -4.63 10.88 -4.69
N TYR A 33 -4.78 9.64 -4.20
CA TYR A 33 -5.30 8.55 -5.01
C TYR A 33 -6.72 8.82 -5.51
N THR A 34 -7.59 9.38 -4.65
CA THR A 34 -8.97 9.73 -5.02
C THR A 34 -9.00 10.78 -6.12
N GLN A 35 -8.12 11.78 -6.04
CA GLN A 35 -8.00 12.81 -7.06
C GLN A 35 -7.46 12.23 -8.37
N ALA A 36 -6.44 11.38 -8.32
CA ALA A 36 -5.91 10.68 -9.49
C ALA A 36 -6.96 9.79 -10.18
N ALA A 37 -7.87 9.20 -9.40
CA ALA A 37 -9.01 8.44 -9.93
C ALA A 37 -10.01 9.29 -10.68
N ARG A 38 -10.21 10.55 -10.26
CA ARG A 38 -11.05 11.51 -10.97
C ARG A 38 -10.38 12.03 -12.24
N ASP A 39 -9.07 12.27 -12.18
CA ASP A 39 -8.31 12.89 -13.27
C ASP A 39 -7.83 11.88 -14.33
N GLY A 40 -8.00 10.57 -14.09
CA GLY A 40 -7.57 9.51 -15.01
C GLY A 40 -6.08 9.13 -14.91
N ASN A 41 -5.34 9.70 -13.96
CA ASN A 41 -3.90 9.51 -13.77
C ASN A 41 -3.56 8.46 -12.69
N VAL A 42 -4.48 7.56 -12.37
CA VAL A 42 -4.34 6.54 -11.30
C VAL A 42 -3.04 5.74 -11.40
N LYS A 43 -2.61 5.41 -12.62
CA LYS A 43 -1.45 4.53 -12.83
C LYS A 43 -0.17 5.14 -12.25
N GLU A 44 0.08 6.41 -12.52
CA GLU A 44 1.30 7.12 -12.12
C GLU A 44 1.31 7.35 -10.61
N VAL A 45 0.19 7.87 -10.08
CA VAL A 45 0.03 8.11 -8.64
C VAL A 45 0.11 6.81 -7.84
N ARG A 46 -0.53 5.73 -8.32
CA ARG A 46 -0.41 4.42 -7.68
C ARG A 46 1.02 3.91 -7.68
N GLN A 47 1.75 4.08 -8.78
CA GLN A 47 3.15 3.64 -8.86
C GLN A 47 4.01 4.40 -7.84
N ASP A 48 3.79 5.71 -7.67
CA ASP A 48 4.52 6.50 -6.69
C ASP A 48 4.17 6.13 -5.25
N ILE A 49 2.88 5.97 -4.94
CA ILE A 49 2.42 5.49 -3.62
C ILE A 49 3.03 4.12 -3.29
N CYS A 50 3.00 3.16 -4.23
CA CYS A 50 3.60 1.85 -4.02
C CYS A 50 5.11 1.94 -3.79
N ARG A 51 5.80 2.79 -4.55
CA ARG A 51 7.23 3.01 -4.40
C ARG A 51 7.56 3.54 -3.00
N GLN A 52 6.88 4.61 -2.58
CA GLN A 52 7.05 5.19 -1.25
C GLN A 52 6.72 4.15 -0.17
N TYR A 53 5.63 3.39 -0.34
CA TYR A 53 5.24 2.33 0.61
C TYR A 53 6.38 1.32 0.82
N TYR A 54 6.97 0.78 -0.25
CA TYR A 54 8.04 -0.20 -0.11
C TYR A 54 9.37 0.38 0.39
N LEU A 55 9.60 1.68 0.24
CA LEU A 55 10.74 2.36 0.86
C LEU A 55 10.59 2.46 2.38
N HIS A 56 9.37 2.73 2.88
CA HIS A 56 9.09 2.85 4.31
C HIS A 56 8.82 1.49 4.99
N PHE A 57 8.27 0.52 4.25
CA PHE A 57 7.88 -0.79 4.74
C PHE A 57 8.53 -1.90 3.89
N PRO A 58 9.81 -2.23 4.12
CA PRO A 58 10.52 -3.23 3.34
C PRO A 58 9.90 -4.62 3.53
N VAL A 59 9.61 -5.31 2.42
CA VAL A 59 9.09 -6.69 2.41
C VAL A 59 10.01 -7.71 3.12
N SER A 60 11.30 -7.38 3.30
CA SER A 60 12.26 -8.23 3.99
C SER A 60 12.08 -8.29 5.50
N LYS A 61 11.39 -7.32 6.13
CA LYS A 61 11.27 -7.23 7.60
C LYS A 61 10.02 -7.94 8.17
N GLY A 62 9.14 -8.47 7.32
CA GLY A 62 7.91 -9.16 7.72
C GLY A 62 6.76 -8.21 8.09
N ASP A 63 5.55 -8.77 8.20
CA ASP A 63 4.31 -7.99 8.37
C ASP A 63 4.17 -7.40 9.79
N ASP A 64 4.72 -8.07 10.81
CA ASP A 64 4.67 -7.64 12.22
C ASP A 64 5.69 -6.55 12.57
N TYR A 65 6.62 -6.25 11.65
CA TYR A 65 7.62 -5.22 11.89
C TYR A 65 6.98 -3.84 11.77
N GLU A 66 7.04 -3.06 12.84
CA GLU A 66 6.59 -1.68 12.86
C GLU A 66 7.81 -0.74 12.80
N PRO A 67 7.98 0.05 11.72
CA PRO A 67 9.07 1.00 11.64
C PRO A 67 8.90 2.13 12.65
N SER A 68 10.01 2.53 13.26
CA SER A 68 10.03 3.70 14.12
C SER A 68 9.90 5.00 13.32
N GLU A 69 9.48 6.08 13.97
CA GLU A 69 9.37 7.40 13.34
C GLU A 69 10.71 7.89 12.76
N ALA A 70 11.82 7.55 13.41
CA ALA A 70 13.17 7.86 12.92
C ALA A 70 13.50 7.12 11.60
N GLU A 71 13.09 5.85 11.48
CA GLU A 71 13.26 5.07 10.25
C GLU A 71 12.38 5.61 9.12
N LEU A 72 11.14 6.02 9.43
CA LEU A 72 10.24 6.66 8.46
C LEU A 72 10.81 7.99 7.94
N ASN A 73 11.33 8.84 8.83
CA ASN A 73 11.91 10.14 8.45
C ASN A 73 13.24 10.03 7.71
N ALA A 74 13.96 8.90 7.86
CA ALA A 74 15.19 8.63 7.13
C ALA A 74 14.95 8.26 5.65
N VAL A 75 13.72 7.91 5.28
CA VAL A 75 13.37 7.54 3.91
C VAL A 75 13.29 8.79 3.03
N ASN A 76 14.17 8.86 2.04
CA ASN A 76 14.17 9.94 1.06
C ASN A 76 13.26 9.63 -0.13
N ASN A 77 12.05 10.20 -0.13
CA ASN A 77 11.06 10.06 -1.21
C ASN A 77 11.45 10.75 -2.53
N LYS A 78 12.50 11.58 -2.54
CA LYS A 78 12.93 12.37 -3.71
C LYS A 78 14.09 11.77 -4.49
N ALA A 79 14.66 10.65 -4.05
CA ALA A 79 15.72 10.01 -4.81
C ALA A 79 15.15 9.51 -6.16
N PRO A 80 15.89 9.55 -7.28
CA PRO A 80 15.52 8.81 -8.50
C PRO A 80 15.54 7.29 -8.22
N PRO A 81 14.76 6.47 -8.94
CA PRO A 81 14.98 5.03 -8.93
C PRO A 81 16.41 4.75 -9.45
N GLN A 82 17.18 3.93 -8.71
CA GLN A 82 18.48 3.40 -9.15
C GLN A 82 18.28 2.25 -10.13
#